data_AF-A0A822E3U6-F1
#
_entry.id   AF-A0A822E3U6-F1
#
_cell.length_a   1.000
_cell.length_b   1.000
_cell.length_c   1.000
_cell.angle_alpha   90.00
_cell.angle_beta   90.00
_cell.angle_gamma   90.00
#
_symmetry.space_group_name_H-M   'P 1'
#
loop_
_entity.id
_entity.type
_entity.pdbx_description
1 polymer ?
#
loop_
_entity_poly.entity_id
_entity_poly.type
_entity_poly.pdbx_seq_one_letter_code
_entity_poly.pdbx_strand_id
1 'polypeptide(L)'
;PYELIFINYRTAEKTLIQLTKLINSCTLFTIDTESITVYKKPNKPALIQIQIITRELNSYILIIEVHHLPRPHVPTFYLIQQLFESLFQPKNTIYVWGVIDELTKFTEFNLFSSDQITLSHNINLQNEFKLYWYKHHPHIQTSSTTTQTCICEACIGIQENNPWSIQAATAYELHKWLDKRHTCSTFDIGLDPKLVRLNSKELEYRQLITDYAANDCDTMYQLLISTDIINQQSSQSLTIEPTTNNNLELILFNTNEQNEQELID
;
A
#
# COMPACT_ATOMS: atom_id res chain seq x y z
N PRO A 1 -1.35 14.92 -8.77
CA PRO A 1 -1.02 14.38 -10.12
C PRO A 1 0.10 13.37 -9.95
N TYR A 2 0.09 12.27 -10.71
CA TYR A 2 1.14 11.26 -10.63
C TYR A 2 1.98 11.18 -11.91
N GLU A 3 3.24 10.80 -11.77
CA GLU A 3 4.08 10.35 -12.88
C GLU A 3 4.06 8.83 -12.96
N LEU A 4 3.80 8.28 -14.15
CA LEU A 4 3.76 6.85 -14.38
C LEU A 4 5.11 6.34 -14.88
N ILE A 5 5.65 5.30 -14.25
CA ILE A 5 6.94 4.71 -14.59
C ILE A 5 6.82 3.19 -14.71
N PHE A 6 7.23 2.64 -15.87
CA PHE A 6 7.29 1.20 -16.09
C PHE A 6 8.62 0.61 -15.68
N ILE A 7 8.56 -0.52 -14.97
CA ILE A 7 9.72 -1.30 -14.51
C ILE A 7 9.71 -2.66 -15.21
N ASN A 8 10.67 -2.83 -16.12
CA ASN A 8 10.84 -4.01 -16.98
C ASN A 8 12.30 -4.13 -17.48
N TYR A 9 12.58 -5.02 -18.43
CA TYR A 9 13.92 -5.31 -18.95
C TYR A 9 14.54 -4.13 -19.73
N ARG A 10 13.77 -3.11 -20.08
CA ARG A 10 14.24 -1.88 -20.75
C ARG A 10 14.49 -0.73 -19.78
N THR A 11 14.16 -0.88 -18.50
CA THR A 11 14.37 0.18 -17.51
C THR A 11 15.87 0.39 -17.29
N ALA A 12 16.33 1.64 -17.44
CA ALA A 12 17.73 1.98 -17.28
C ALA A 12 18.17 1.92 -15.81
N GLU A 13 19.42 1.51 -15.55
CA GLU A 13 20.01 1.47 -14.20
C GLU A 13 19.91 2.83 -13.48
N LYS A 14 20.15 3.93 -14.20
CA LYS A 14 20.03 5.29 -13.66
C LYS A 14 18.63 5.56 -13.10
N THR A 15 17.59 5.12 -13.81
CA THR A 15 16.19 5.28 -13.37
C THR A 15 15.94 4.47 -12.09
N LEU A 16 16.39 3.21 -12.05
CA LEU A 16 16.25 2.36 -10.86
C LEU A 16 16.97 2.97 -9.63
N ILE A 17 18.20 3.48 -9.80
CA ILE A 17 18.94 4.15 -8.73
C ILE A 17 18.20 5.41 -8.24
N GLN A 18 17.61 6.19 -9.14
CA GLN A 18 16.83 7.38 -8.78
C GLN A 18 15.56 7.00 -8.02
N LEU A 19 14.86 5.96 -8.45
CA LEU A 19 13.67 5.44 -7.77
C LEU A 19 14.00 4.91 -6.38
N THR A 20 15.09 4.15 -6.22
CA THR A 20 15.52 3.67 -4.91
C THR A 20 15.84 4.84 -3.96
N LYS A 21 16.48 5.91 -4.46
CA LYS A 21 16.68 7.14 -3.65
C LYS A 21 15.36 7.80 -3.26
N LEU A 22 14.41 7.87 -4.19
CA LEU A 22 13.09 8.42 -3.95
C LEU A 22 12.33 7.62 -2.87
N ILE A 23 12.27 6.29 -3.00
CA ILE A 23 11.66 5.40 -2.00
C ILE A 23 12.30 5.61 -0.63
N ASN A 24 13.64 5.69 -0.57
CA ASN A 24 14.35 5.90 0.69
C ASN A 24 14.06 7.26 1.37
N SER A 25 13.64 8.26 0.60
CA SER A 25 13.22 9.57 1.09
C SER A 25 11.73 9.66 1.47
N CYS A 26 10.94 8.63 1.16
CA CYS A 26 9.52 8.54 1.45
C CYS A 26 9.26 7.49 2.55
N THR A 27 8.06 7.53 3.12
CA THR A 27 7.61 6.56 4.14
C THR A 27 6.19 6.07 3.89
N LEU A 28 5.46 6.60 2.90
CA LEU A 28 4.07 6.27 2.63
C LEU A 28 3.93 5.73 1.22
N PHE A 29 3.30 4.57 1.09
CA PHE A 29 3.15 3.86 -0.17
C PHE A 29 1.75 3.23 -0.27
N THR A 30 1.21 3.12 -1.48
CA THR A 30 0.12 2.17 -1.74
C THR A 30 0.66 1.04 -2.61
N ILE A 31 0.16 -0.17 -2.41
CA ILE A 31 0.45 -1.30 -3.29
C ILE A 31 -0.85 -1.96 -3.72
N ASP A 32 -0.92 -2.31 -5.00
CA ASP A 32 -1.93 -3.20 -5.56
C ASP A 32 -1.26 -4.26 -6.45
N THR A 33 -2.01 -5.30 -6.81
CA THR A 33 -1.53 -6.33 -7.73
C THR A 33 -2.58 -6.71 -8.73
N GLU A 34 -2.14 -7.11 -9.93
CA GLU A 34 -3.03 -7.70 -10.93
C GLU A 34 -2.55 -9.08 -11.36
N SER A 35 -3.51 -9.98 -11.53
CA SER A 35 -3.28 -11.36 -11.93
C SER A 35 -4.23 -11.76 -13.06
N ILE A 36 -3.80 -12.70 -13.89
CA ILE A 36 -4.61 -13.22 -15.00
C ILE A 36 -5.34 -14.47 -14.56
N THR A 37 -6.64 -14.50 -14.82
CA THR A 37 -7.45 -15.70 -14.61
C THR A 37 -7.05 -16.77 -15.63
N VAL A 38 -6.64 -17.94 -15.14
CA VAL A 38 -6.31 -19.09 -15.99
C VAL A 38 -7.33 -20.20 -15.74
N TYR A 39 -8.00 -20.67 -16.80
CA TYR A 39 -9.05 -21.68 -16.66
C TYR A 39 -8.55 -22.94 -15.94
N LYS A 40 -9.21 -23.28 -14.83
CA LYS A 40 -8.91 -24.43 -13.96
C LYS A 40 -7.48 -24.44 -13.38
N LYS A 41 -6.82 -23.29 -13.29
CA LYS A 41 -5.49 -23.15 -12.69
C LYS A 41 -5.47 -21.96 -11.73
N PRO A 42 -4.50 -21.90 -10.79
CA PRO A 42 -4.27 -20.68 -10.02
C PRO A 42 -4.08 -19.47 -10.95
N ASN A 43 -4.54 -18.31 -10.50
CA ASN A 43 -4.32 -17.07 -11.23
C ASN A 43 -2.81 -16.83 -11.39
N LYS A 44 -2.43 -16.34 -12.56
CA LYS A 44 -1.05 -16.05 -12.92
C LYS A 44 -0.70 -14.62 -12.51
N PRO A 45 0.24 -14.37 -11.60
CA PRO A 45 0.65 -13.02 -11.20
C PRO A 45 1.18 -12.25 -12.41
N ALA A 46 0.84 -10.97 -12.58
CA ALA A 46 1.18 -10.24 -13.80
C ALA A 46 1.73 -8.83 -13.57
N LEU A 47 1.16 -8.06 -12.63
CA LEU A 47 1.62 -6.71 -12.30
C LEU A 47 1.68 -6.48 -10.80
N ILE A 48 2.63 -5.67 -10.39
CA ILE A 48 2.63 -5.01 -9.09
C ILE A 48 2.56 -3.51 -9.38
N GLN A 49 1.62 -2.83 -8.73
CA GLN A 49 1.47 -1.38 -8.80
C GLN A 49 1.90 -0.79 -7.48
N ILE A 50 2.75 0.24 -7.52
CA ILE A 50 3.28 0.88 -6.31
C ILE A 50 3.13 2.38 -6.47
N GLN A 51 2.35 3.03 -5.61
CA GLN A 51 2.36 4.49 -5.54
C GLN A 51 3.32 4.95 -4.46
N ILE A 52 4.28 5.78 -4.84
CA ILE A 52 5.16 6.49 -3.92
C ILE A 52 4.50 7.84 -3.60
N ILE A 53 4.13 8.05 -2.34
CA ILE A 53 3.48 9.28 -1.89
C ILE A 53 4.55 10.21 -1.32
N THR A 54 4.79 11.33 -2.03
CA THR A 54 5.76 12.35 -1.57
C THR A 54 5.07 13.44 -0.77
N ARG A 55 5.85 14.21 -0.01
CA ARG A 55 5.35 15.37 0.75
C ARG A 55 4.92 16.54 -0.14
N GLU A 56 5.37 16.59 -1.39
CA GLU A 56 5.18 17.73 -2.30
C GLU A 56 3.92 17.62 -3.18
N LEU A 57 2.95 16.80 -2.79
CA LEU A 57 1.69 16.55 -3.53
C LEU A 57 1.87 15.96 -4.95
N ASN A 58 3.09 15.60 -5.31
CA ASN A 58 3.40 14.74 -6.45
C ASN A 58 3.48 13.29 -5.98
N SER A 59 2.99 12.36 -6.78
CA SER A 59 3.17 10.93 -6.55
C SER A 59 3.74 10.26 -7.78
N TYR A 60 4.32 9.08 -7.59
CA TYR A 60 4.84 8.28 -8.69
C TYR A 60 4.15 6.94 -8.64
N ILE A 61 3.60 6.48 -9.75
CA ILE A 61 3.05 5.14 -9.87
C ILE A 61 4.04 4.29 -10.66
N LEU A 62 4.58 3.29 -10.00
CA LEU A 62 5.43 2.29 -10.61
C LEU A 62 4.55 1.12 -11.06
N ILE A 63 4.68 0.72 -12.33
CA ILE A 63 4.07 -0.49 -12.87
C ILE A 63 5.19 -1.51 -13.11
N ILE A 64 5.23 -2.53 -12.27
CA ILE A 64 6.25 -3.58 -12.34
C ILE A 64 5.68 -4.74 -13.16
N GLU A 65 6.26 -4.97 -14.33
CA GLU A 65 5.80 -5.95 -15.29
C GLU A 65 6.56 -7.27 -15.10
N VAL A 66 6.09 -8.12 -14.19
CA VAL A 66 6.90 -9.23 -13.65
C VAL A 66 7.33 -10.27 -14.70
N HIS A 67 6.55 -10.42 -15.78
CA HIS A 67 6.90 -11.27 -16.93
C HIS A 67 7.87 -10.64 -17.93
N HIS A 68 8.15 -9.34 -17.78
CA HIS A 68 9.06 -8.58 -18.62
C HIS A 68 10.25 -8.06 -17.83
N LEU A 69 10.59 -8.68 -16.70
CA LEU A 69 11.77 -8.30 -15.91
C LEU A 69 13.08 -8.69 -16.61
N PRO A 70 14.20 -8.02 -16.28
CA PRO A 70 15.52 -8.49 -16.66
C PRO A 70 15.81 -9.89 -16.09
N ARG A 71 16.79 -10.59 -16.66
CA ARG A 71 17.21 -11.90 -16.12
C ARG A 71 17.87 -11.73 -14.73
N PRO A 72 17.74 -12.71 -13.82
CA PRO A 72 18.21 -12.59 -12.43
C PRO A 72 19.70 -12.24 -12.22
N HIS A 73 20.57 -12.56 -13.20
CA HIS A 73 22.01 -12.32 -13.11
C HIS A 73 22.44 -10.95 -13.68
N VAL A 74 21.50 -10.13 -14.15
CA VAL A 74 21.79 -8.83 -14.77
C VAL A 74 21.77 -7.73 -13.69
N PRO A 75 22.69 -6.75 -13.70
CA PRO A 75 22.75 -5.66 -12.72
C PRO A 75 21.41 -4.96 -12.45
N THR A 76 20.63 -4.71 -13.51
CA THR A 76 19.29 -4.09 -13.39
C THR A 76 18.33 -4.90 -12.55
N PHE A 77 18.42 -6.24 -12.55
CA PHE A 77 17.57 -7.07 -11.71
C PHE A 77 17.89 -6.88 -10.22
N TYR A 78 19.17 -6.85 -9.86
CA TYR A 78 19.60 -6.57 -8.49
C TYR A 78 19.17 -5.17 -8.01
N LEU A 79 19.15 -4.18 -8.91
CA LEU A 79 18.64 -2.84 -8.58
C LEU A 79 17.12 -2.85 -8.32
N ILE A 80 16.36 -3.68 -9.04
CA ILE A 80 14.92 -3.86 -8.77
C ILE A 80 14.73 -4.56 -7.41
N GLN A 81 15.55 -5.56 -7.07
CA GLN A 81 15.51 -6.17 -5.73
C GLN A 81 15.79 -5.14 -4.62
N GLN A 82 16.83 -4.32 -4.79
CA GLN A 82 17.15 -3.24 -3.83
C GLN A 82 16.03 -2.20 -3.68
N LEU A 83 15.27 -1.95 -4.76
CA LEU A 83 14.09 -1.10 -4.73
C LEU A 83 13.03 -1.70 -3.78
N PHE A 84 12.72 -2.99 -3.89
CA PHE A 84 11.80 -3.68 -2.98
C PHE A 84 12.34 -3.82 -1.56
N GLU A 85 13.64 -4.08 -1.38
CA GLU A 85 14.27 -4.06 -0.05
C GLU A 85 14.13 -2.71 0.65
N SER A 86 14.23 -1.62 -0.11
CA SER A 86 14.02 -0.26 0.41
C SER A 86 12.55 0.01 0.73
N LEU A 87 11.63 -0.55 -0.06
CA LEU A 87 10.18 -0.39 0.10
C LEU A 87 9.65 -1.13 1.33
N PHE A 88 10.08 -2.37 1.57
CA PHE A 88 9.61 -3.19 2.69
C PHE A 88 10.35 -2.92 4.01
N GLN A 89 11.05 -1.80 4.13
CA GLN A 89 11.67 -1.41 5.41
C GLN A 89 10.58 -1.15 6.47
N PRO A 90 10.77 -1.56 7.75
CA PRO A 90 9.77 -1.39 8.80
C PRO A 90 9.33 0.06 9.07
N LYS A 91 10.16 1.05 8.70
CA LYS A 91 9.85 2.48 8.81
C LYS A 91 8.78 2.95 7.82
N ASN A 92 8.52 2.15 6.78
CA ASN A 92 7.58 2.50 5.72
C ASN A 92 6.21 1.94 6.05
N THR A 93 5.18 2.73 5.74
CA THR A 93 3.78 2.33 5.83
C THR A 93 3.27 2.00 4.44
N ILE A 94 2.79 0.78 4.26
CA ILE A 94 2.25 0.27 3.00
C ILE A 94 0.74 0.11 3.14
N TYR A 95 -0.03 0.93 2.42
CA TYR A 95 -1.48 0.80 2.33
C TYR A 95 -1.85 -0.16 1.20
N VAL A 96 -2.75 -1.10 1.49
CA VAL A 96 -3.29 -2.04 0.53
C VAL A 96 -4.81 -2.06 0.63
N TRP A 97 -5.51 -2.24 -0.49
CA TRP A 97 -6.95 -2.46 -0.47
C TRP A 97 -7.27 -3.95 -0.28
N GLY A 98 -7.44 -4.37 0.98
CA GLY A 98 -7.61 -5.78 1.33
C GLY A 98 -6.39 -6.32 2.07
N VAL A 99 -5.95 -7.53 1.73
CA VAL A 99 -4.86 -8.21 2.44
C VAL A 99 -3.54 -8.15 1.65
N ILE A 100 -2.44 -7.86 2.34
CA ILE A 100 -1.11 -7.80 1.72
C ILE A 100 -0.63 -9.16 1.20
N ASP A 101 -1.19 -10.25 1.71
CA ASP A 101 -0.85 -11.64 1.35
C ASP A 101 -1.01 -11.94 -0.15
N GLU A 102 -1.71 -11.10 -0.91
CA GLU A 102 -1.77 -11.23 -2.37
C GLU A 102 -0.38 -11.15 -3.03
N LEU A 103 0.55 -10.39 -2.42
CA LEU A 103 1.95 -10.31 -2.86
C LEU A 103 2.72 -11.62 -2.71
N THR A 104 2.27 -12.56 -1.87
CA THR A 104 2.97 -13.85 -1.69
C THR A 104 3.08 -14.64 -2.99
N LYS A 105 2.10 -14.47 -3.89
CA LYS A 105 2.08 -15.08 -5.23
C LYS A 105 3.23 -14.59 -6.12
N PHE A 106 3.80 -13.42 -5.82
CA PHE A 106 4.90 -12.81 -6.58
C PHE A 106 6.30 -13.15 -6.05
N THR A 107 6.40 -13.89 -4.94
CA THR A 107 7.69 -14.30 -4.38
C THR A 107 8.48 -15.22 -5.31
N GLU A 108 7.80 -15.92 -6.22
CA GLU A 108 8.45 -16.77 -7.25
C GLU A 108 9.36 -15.97 -8.20
N PHE A 109 9.14 -14.66 -8.34
CA PHE A 109 9.97 -13.79 -9.17
C PHE A 109 11.26 -13.35 -8.47
N ASN A 110 11.50 -13.74 -7.21
CA ASN A 110 12.68 -13.38 -6.41
C ASN A 110 12.90 -11.87 -6.28
N LEU A 111 11.84 -11.05 -6.35
CA LEU A 111 11.91 -9.60 -6.16
C LEU A 111 12.02 -9.23 -4.67
N PHE A 112 11.38 -10.04 -3.82
CA PHE A 112 11.32 -9.95 -2.37
C PHE A 112 10.92 -11.31 -1.79
N SER A 113 11.12 -11.50 -0.49
CA SER A 113 10.76 -12.71 0.24
C SER A 113 9.43 -12.58 0.99
N SER A 114 8.85 -13.73 1.39
CA SER A 114 7.67 -13.74 2.28
C SER A 114 7.94 -13.07 3.63
N ASP A 115 9.18 -13.14 4.12
CA ASP A 115 9.57 -12.47 5.37
C ASP A 115 9.50 -10.96 5.21
N GLN A 116 9.92 -10.41 4.07
CA GLN A 116 9.80 -8.97 3.80
C GLN A 116 8.33 -8.51 3.79
N ILE A 117 7.43 -9.32 3.23
CA ILE A 117 5.98 -9.03 3.26
C ILE A 117 5.47 -9.06 4.70
N THR A 118 5.75 -10.14 5.42
CA THR A 118 5.23 -10.39 6.78
C THR A 118 5.73 -9.38 7.81
N LEU A 119 7.00 -8.96 7.69
CA LEU A 119 7.64 -8.01 8.59
C LEU A 119 7.36 -6.54 8.20
N SER A 120 6.75 -6.30 7.04
CA SER A 120 6.41 -4.95 6.61
C SER A 120 5.27 -4.36 7.44
N HIS A 121 5.38 -3.07 7.76
CA HIS A 121 4.27 -2.35 8.37
C HIS A 121 3.24 -2.01 7.28
N ASN A 122 2.16 -2.79 7.24
CA ASN A 122 1.09 -2.64 6.26
C ASN A 122 -0.26 -2.35 6.93
N ILE A 123 -1.11 -1.62 6.21
CA ILE A 123 -2.44 -1.22 6.65
C ILE A 123 -3.44 -1.65 5.59
N ASN A 124 -4.44 -2.40 6.03
CA ASN A 124 -5.61 -2.69 5.22
C ASN A 124 -6.52 -1.46 5.15
N LEU A 125 -6.40 -0.71 4.05
CA LEU A 125 -7.16 0.53 3.83
C LEU A 125 -8.67 0.29 3.71
N GLN A 126 -9.11 -0.89 3.29
CA GLN A 126 -10.51 -1.25 3.25
C GLN A 126 -11.13 -1.29 4.66
N ASN A 127 -10.37 -1.79 5.65
CA ASN A 127 -10.81 -1.79 7.04
C ASN A 127 -10.83 -0.36 7.63
N GLU A 128 -9.78 0.41 7.39
CA GLU A 128 -9.71 1.81 7.84
C GLU A 128 -10.86 2.64 7.24
N PHE A 129 -11.15 2.47 5.95
CA PHE A 129 -12.27 3.13 5.29
C PHE A 129 -13.61 2.74 5.92
N LYS A 130 -13.81 1.45 6.24
CA LYS A 130 -15.03 0.98 6.89
C LYS A 130 -15.24 1.64 8.26
N LEU A 131 -14.18 1.75 9.06
CA LEU A 131 -14.22 2.44 10.36
C LEU A 131 -14.53 3.92 10.19
N TYR A 132 -13.87 4.58 9.23
CA TYR A 132 -14.16 5.97 8.87
C TYR A 132 -15.63 6.15 8.49
N TRP A 133 -16.16 5.27 7.64
CA TRP A 133 -17.52 5.36 7.14
C TRP A 133 -18.55 5.25 8.26
N TYR A 134 -18.40 4.27 9.16
CA TYR A 134 -19.29 4.11 10.31
C TYR A 134 -19.29 5.31 11.25
N LYS A 135 -18.12 5.94 11.44
CA LYS A 135 -18.00 7.12 12.31
C LYS A 135 -18.71 8.35 11.73
N HIS A 136 -18.63 8.56 10.42
CA HIS A 136 -19.13 9.77 9.77
C HIS A 136 -20.55 9.63 9.20
N HIS A 137 -21.02 8.40 9.01
CA HIS A 137 -22.35 8.10 8.48
C HIS A 137 -23.17 7.23 9.44
N PRO A 138 -23.40 7.69 10.69
CA PRO A 138 -24.22 6.94 11.64
C PRO A 138 -25.64 6.78 11.11
N HIS A 139 -26.30 5.69 11.50
CA HIS A 139 -27.70 5.50 11.13
C HIS A 139 -28.57 6.61 11.74
N ILE A 140 -29.36 7.27 10.89
CA ILE A 140 -30.31 8.31 11.30
C ILE A 140 -31.71 7.71 11.17
N GLN A 141 -32.39 7.52 12.30
CA GLN A 141 -33.81 7.17 12.29
C GLN A 141 -34.60 8.35 11.72
N THR A 142 -35.24 8.16 10.58
CA THR A 142 -36.08 9.18 9.97
C THR A 142 -37.37 9.33 10.79
N SER A 143 -37.45 10.40 11.59
CA SER A 143 -38.72 10.88 12.12
C SER A 143 -39.55 11.47 10.98
N SER A 144 -40.87 11.29 11.05
CA SER A 144 -41.86 11.42 9.97
C SER A 144 -42.00 12.80 9.28
N THR A 145 -41.10 13.75 9.55
CA THR A 145 -41.18 15.13 9.06
C THR A 145 -39.95 15.62 8.28
N THR A 146 -38.88 14.83 8.17
CA THR A 146 -37.68 15.19 7.38
C THR A 146 -37.36 14.13 6.34
N THR A 147 -37.30 14.52 5.07
CA THR A 147 -36.96 13.68 3.91
C THR A 147 -35.47 13.37 3.80
N GLN A 148 -34.74 13.33 4.91
CA GLN A 148 -33.30 13.09 4.88
C GLN A 148 -33.03 11.60 4.67
N THR A 149 -32.48 11.24 3.51
CA THR A 149 -32.13 9.85 3.19
C THR A 149 -30.92 9.43 4.01
N CYS A 150 -31.05 8.40 4.85
CA CYS A 150 -29.92 7.85 5.59
C CYS A 150 -28.97 7.13 4.63
N ILE A 151 -27.66 7.42 4.74
CA ILE A 151 -26.61 6.85 3.90
C ILE A 151 -25.67 5.92 4.68
N CYS A 152 -26.08 5.42 5.85
CA CYS A 152 -25.30 4.40 6.55
C CYS A 152 -25.25 3.10 5.73
N GLU A 153 -24.28 2.24 6.05
CA GLU A 153 -24.00 1.00 5.30
C GLU A 153 -25.25 0.14 5.05
N ALA A 154 -26.07 -0.08 6.09
CA ALA A 154 -27.31 -0.82 6.00
C ALA A 154 -28.36 -0.17 5.09
N CYS A 155 -28.47 1.16 5.11
CA CYS A 155 -29.45 1.90 4.31
C CYS A 155 -29.09 1.98 2.82
N ILE A 156 -27.80 1.90 2.49
CA ILE A 156 -27.33 1.84 1.09
C ILE A 156 -27.16 0.40 0.58
N GLY A 157 -27.60 -0.60 1.37
CA GLY A 157 -27.63 -2.00 0.96
C GLY A 157 -26.27 -2.70 1.00
N ILE A 158 -25.28 -2.13 1.68
CA ILE A 158 -24.03 -2.82 1.97
C ILE A 158 -24.27 -3.64 3.24
N GLN A 159 -24.05 -4.95 3.16
CA GLN A 159 -24.25 -5.84 4.31
C GLN A 159 -23.13 -5.61 5.31
N GLU A 160 -23.44 -5.59 6.61
CA GLU A 160 -22.50 -5.31 7.70
C GLU A 160 -21.24 -6.19 7.69
N ASN A 161 -21.31 -7.39 7.10
CA ASN A 161 -20.21 -8.34 7.02
C ASN A 161 -19.47 -8.31 5.68
N ASN A 162 -19.96 -7.54 4.70
CA ASN A 162 -19.30 -7.45 3.41
C ASN A 162 -18.16 -6.43 3.47
N PRO A 163 -16.99 -6.77 2.92
CA PRO A 163 -15.93 -5.81 2.75
C PRO A 163 -16.34 -4.75 1.73
N TRP A 164 -15.95 -3.49 1.97
CA TRP A 164 -16.15 -2.42 1.01
C TRP A 164 -15.34 -2.71 -0.26
N SER A 165 -15.98 -2.68 -1.43
CA SER A 165 -15.21 -2.62 -2.67
C SER A 165 -14.59 -1.24 -2.84
N ILE A 166 -13.42 -1.16 -3.47
CA ILE A 166 -12.78 0.14 -3.74
C ILE A 166 -13.68 1.01 -4.63
N GLN A 167 -14.44 0.39 -5.54
CA GLN A 167 -15.43 1.08 -6.38
C GLN A 167 -16.52 1.74 -5.54
N ALA A 168 -17.08 1.01 -4.55
CA ALA A 168 -18.10 1.56 -3.68
C ALA A 168 -17.54 2.71 -2.84
N ALA A 169 -16.39 2.50 -2.20
CA ALA A 169 -15.74 3.55 -1.41
C ALA A 169 -15.50 4.82 -2.25
N THR A 170 -15.00 4.65 -3.48
CA THR A 170 -14.78 5.74 -4.44
C THR A 170 -16.06 6.46 -4.85
N ALA A 171 -17.13 5.71 -5.12
CA ALA A 171 -18.40 6.28 -5.53
C ALA A 171 -19.04 7.10 -4.41
N TYR A 172 -18.96 6.61 -3.18
CA TYR A 172 -19.61 7.25 -2.04
C TYR A 172 -18.79 8.40 -1.45
N GLU A 173 -17.47 8.22 -1.29
CA GLU A 173 -16.59 9.22 -0.67
C GLU A 173 -16.07 10.24 -1.68
N LEU A 174 -15.61 9.79 -2.85
CA LEU A 174 -14.97 10.66 -3.84
C LEU A 174 -15.94 11.15 -4.92
N HIS A 175 -17.17 10.64 -4.94
CA HIS A 175 -18.17 10.90 -5.99
C HIS A 175 -17.63 10.61 -7.40
N LYS A 176 -16.82 9.56 -7.53
CA LYS A 176 -16.18 9.14 -8.77
C LYS A 176 -16.61 7.73 -9.16
N TRP A 177 -16.56 7.45 -10.46
CA TRP A 177 -16.76 6.11 -10.97
C TRP A 177 -15.41 5.48 -11.30
N LEU A 178 -15.13 4.33 -10.67
CA LEU A 178 -13.94 3.52 -10.96
C LEU A 178 -14.31 2.37 -11.90
N ASP A 179 -13.82 2.44 -13.12
CA ASP A 179 -14.09 1.43 -14.16
C ASP A 179 -13.37 0.12 -13.86
N LYS A 180 -14.12 -0.99 -13.79
CA LYS A 180 -13.57 -2.35 -13.57
C LYS A 180 -13.84 -3.31 -14.71
N ARG A 181 -14.15 -2.79 -15.91
CA ARG A 181 -14.30 -3.62 -17.13
C ARG A 181 -13.03 -4.36 -17.51
N HIS A 182 -11.87 -3.93 -17.00
CA HIS A 182 -10.55 -4.46 -17.34
C HIS A 182 -9.91 -5.38 -16.30
N THR A 183 -10.61 -5.76 -15.22
CA THR A 183 -10.08 -6.63 -14.14
C THR A 183 -9.62 -8.02 -14.61
N CYS A 184 -10.14 -8.53 -15.73
CA CYS A 184 -9.72 -9.81 -16.31
C CYS A 184 -8.84 -9.64 -17.57
N SER A 185 -8.20 -8.48 -17.73
CA SER A 185 -7.37 -8.21 -18.90
C SER A 185 -6.09 -9.05 -18.90
N THR A 186 -5.51 -9.20 -20.07
CA THR A 186 -4.18 -9.77 -20.25
C THR A 186 -3.14 -8.75 -19.80
N PHE A 187 -2.70 -8.82 -18.55
CA PHE A 187 -1.69 -7.89 -18.02
C PHE A 187 -0.24 -8.32 -18.28
N ASP A 188 -0.03 -9.61 -18.60
CA ASP A 188 1.28 -10.24 -18.81
C ASP A 188 1.87 -9.95 -20.20
N ILE A 189 1.11 -9.33 -21.08
CA ILE A 189 1.54 -8.98 -22.43
C ILE A 189 2.45 -7.74 -22.48
N GLY A 190 2.68 -7.06 -21.34
CA GLY A 190 3.59 -5.92 -21.23
C GLY A 190 2.91 -4.61 -21.65
N LEU A 191 2.55 -3.79 -20.67
CA LEU A 191 1.88 -2.52 -20.79
C LEU A 191 2.77 -1.40 -21.35
N ASP A 192 4.08 -1.41 -21.08
CA ASP A 192 4.99 -0.38 -21.57
C ASP A 192 5.03 -0.37 -23.11
N PRO A 193 4.60 0.72 -23.78
CA PRO A 193 4.63 0.82 -25.24
C PRO A 193 6.02 0.67 -25.85
N LYS A 194 7.08 0.81 -25.06
CA LYS A 194 8.47 0.63 -25.51
C LYS A 194 8.84 -0.84 -25.67
N LEU A 195 8.13 -1.79 -25.06
CA LEU A 195 8.50 -3.22 -25.08
C LEU A 195 8.37 -3.82 -26.48
N VAL A 196 7.33 -3.43 -27.22
CA VAL A 196 6.97 -3.98 -28.53
C VAL A 196 6.50 -2.85 -29.44
N ARG A 197 6.74 -2.97 -30.75
CA ARG A 197 6.15 -2.06 -31.73
C ARG A 197 4.65 -2.35 -31.86
N LEU A 198 3.83 -1.42 -31.41
CA LEU A 198 2.37 -1.53 -31.42
C LEU A 198 1.76 -0.82 -32.62
N ASN A 199 0.64 -1.35 -33.13
CA ASN A 199 -0.26 -0.58 -33.98
C ASN A 199 -1.18 0.33 -33.13
N SER A 200 -1.93 1.24 -33.77
CA SER A 200 -2.76 2.23 -33.06
C SER A 200 -3.80 1.61 -32.12
N LYS A 201 -4.44 0.49 -32.51
CA LYS A 201 -5.45 -0.17 -31.67
C LYS A 201 -4.82 -0.87 -30.47
N GLU A 202 -3.67 -1.48 -30.67
CA GLU A 202 -2.91 -2.11 -29.57
C GLU A 202 -2.43 -1.07 -28.58
N LEU A 203 -1.92 0.07 -29.06
CA LEU A 203 -1.49 1.18 -28.22
C LEU A 203 -2.65 1.75 -27.39
N GLU A 204 -3.81 1.96 -28.00
CA GLU A 204 -5.02 2.40 -27.30
C GLU A 204 -5.44 1.39 -26.22
N TYR A 205 -5.46 0.10 -26.56
CA TYR A 205 -5.75 -0.95 -25.58
C TYR A 205 -4.72 -0.97 -24.43
N ARG A 206 -3.43 -0.77 -24.70
CA ARG A 206 -2.40 -0.66 -23.65
C ARG A 206 -2.65 0.52 -22.75
N GLN A 207 -2.97 1.67 -23.33
CA GLN A 207 -3.29 2.86 -22.54
C GLN A 207 -4.48 2.60 -21.61
N LEU A 208 -5.55 1.98 -22.10
CA LEU A 208 -6.73 1.67 -21.30
C LEU A 208 -6.41 0.78 -20.08
N ILE A 209 -5.65 -0.29 -20.27
CA ILE A 209 -5.29 -1.20 -19.17
C ILE A 209 -4.22 -0.60 -18.24
N THR A 210 -3.35 0.26 -18.76
CA THR A 210 -2.41 1.07 -17.96
C THR A 210 -3.16 2.04 -17.06
N ASP A 211 -4.12 2.78 -17.62
CA ASP A 211 -4.93 3.75 -16.87
C ASP A 211 -5.72 3.03 -15.79
N TYR A 212 -6.32 1.87 -16.11
CA TYR A 212 -6.96 1.01 -15.13
C TYR A 212 -6.02 0.64 -13.97
N ALA A 213 -4.84 0.10 -14.27
CA ALA A 213 -3.88 -0.34 -13.25
C ALA A 213 -3.36 0.83 -12.38
N ALA A 214 -3.17 2.01 -12.98
CA ALA A 214 -2.73 3.20 -12.26
C ALA A 214 -3.85 3.79 -11.38
N ASN A 215 -5.10 3.78 -11.88
CA ASN A 215 -6.25 4.34 -11.17
C ASN A 215 -6.53 3.62 -9.86
N ASP A 216 -6.26 2.31 -9.75
CA ASP A 216 -6.47 1.57 -8.49
C ASP A 216 -5.58 2.11 -7.35
N CYS A 217 -4.29 2.30 -7.63
CA CYS A 217 -3.38 2.94 -6.69
C CYS A 217 -3.76 4.40 -6.41
N ASP A 218 -3.97 5.20 -7.45
CA ASP A 218 -4.30 6.62 -7.28
C ASP A 218 -5.59 6.83 -6.48
N THR A 219 -6.56 5.94 -6.66
CA THR A 219 -7.81 5.96 -5.90
C THR A 219 -7.58 5.67 -4.42
N MET A 220 -6.75 4.69 -4.08
CA MET A 220 -6.37 4.45 -2.68
C MET A 220 -5.73 5.71 -2.06
N TYR A 221 -4.83 6.36 -2.78
CA TYR A 221 -4.22 7.61 -2.31
C TYR A 221 -5.24 8.74 -2.12
N GLN A 222 -6.18 8.90 -3.06
CA GLN A 222 -7.25 9.89 -2.92
C GLN A 222 -8.16 9.60 -1.72
N LEU A 223 -8.50 8.32 -1.48
CA LEU A 223 -9.25 7.92 -0.29
C LEU A 223 -8.49 8.24 0.99
N LEU A 224 -7.18 7.97 1.04
CA LEU A 224 -6.34 8.30 2.19
C LEU A 224 -6.35 9.80 2.53
N ILE A 225 -6.34 10.65 1.51
CA ILE A 225 -6.43 12.11 1.69
C ILE A 225 -7.83 12.52 2.15
N SER A 226 -8.88 12.04 1.47
CA SER A 226 -10.27 12.46 1.74
C SER A 226 -10.74 12.11 3.15
N THR A 227 -10.35 10.94 3.62
CA THR A 227 -10.76 10.38 4.91
C THR A 227 -9.88 10.82 6.08
N ASP A 228 -8.81 11.57 5.80
CA ASP A 228 -7.81 12.02 6.78
C ASP A 228 -7.14 10.87 7.57
N ILE A 229 -7.14 9.65 7.01
CA ILE A 229 -6.57 8.45 7.65
C ILE A 229 -5.08 8.66 7.99
N ILE A 230 -4.33 9.34 7.11
CA ILE A 230 -2.90 9.63 7.31
C ILE A 230 -2.65 10.45 8.60
N ASN A 231 -3.51 11.43 8.90
CA ASN A 231 -3.33 12.31 10.06
C ASN A 231 -3.90 11.70 11.35
N GLN A 232 -4.94 10.87 11.25
CA GLN A 232 -5.50 10.15 12.40
C GLN A 232 -4.50 9.17 13.02
N GLN A 233 -3.68 8.50 12.21
CA GLN A 233 -2.65 7.56 12.71
C GLN A 233 -1.44 8.25 13.34
N SER A 234 -1.07 9.43 12.83
CA SER A 234 -0.04 10.28 13.44
C SER A 234 -0.43 10.74 14.85
N SER A 235 -1.74 10.87 15.11
CA SER A 235 -2.28 11.32 16.41
C SER A 235 -2.40 10.19 17.45
N GLN A 236 -2.64 8.95 17.02
CA GLN A 236 -2.70 7.78 17.92
C GLN A 236 -1.33 7.33 18.44
N SER A 237 -0.25 7.69 17.73
CA SER A 237 1.13 7.36 18.13
C SER A 237 1.67 8.25 19.28
N LEU A 238 0.95 9.32 19.66
CA LEU A 238 1.36 10.29 20.68
C LEU A 238 0.65 10.14 22.04
N THR A 239 -0.25 9.16 22.18
CA THR A 239 -0.92 8.84 23.45
C THR A 239 -0.40 7.52 24.03
N ILE A 240 0.84 7.53 24.49
CA ILE A 240 1.24 6.67 25.62
C ILE A 240 1.04 7.53 26.87
N GLU A 241 -0.11 7.37 27.53
CA GLU A 241 -0.29 7.97 28.85
C GLU A 241 0.72 7.35 29.83
N PRO A 242 1.42 8.16 30.64
CA PRO A 242 2.22 7.63 31.73
C PRO A 242 1.25 7.12 32.79
N THR A 243 1.12 5.80 32.91
CA THR A 243 0.47 5.19 34.08
C THR A 243 1.24 5.61 35.32
N THR A 244 0.65 6.53 36.07
CA THR A 244 1.03 6.87 37.44
C THR A 244 0.96 5.62 38.31
N ASN A 245 2.10 5.15 38.78
CA ASN A 245 2.16 4.41 40.03
C ASN A 245 3.21 5.08 40.93
N ASN A 246 2.70 5.94 41.80
CA ASN A 246 3.39 6.38 42.99
C ASN A 246 3.62 5.17 43.90
N ASN A 247 4.89 4.86 44.16
CA ASN A 247 5.38 4.53 45.50
C ASN A 247 6.91 4.65 45.48
N LEU A 248 7.36 5.88 45.70
CA LEU A 248 8.69 6.20 46.20
C LEU A 248 8.65 6.01 47.72
N GLU A 249 9.30 4.97 48.24
CA GLU A 249 9.97 5.10 49.54
C GLU A 249 11.45 5.34 49.28
N LEU A 250 11.85 6.55 49.67
CA LEU A 250 13.18 7.13 49.54
C LEU A 250 13.85 6.97 50.91
N ILE A 251 14.92 6.18 51.00
CA ILE A 251 15.90 6.32 52.09
C ILE A 251 17.29 6.35 51.46
N LEU A 252 17.82 7.57 51.40
CA LEU A 252 19.24 7.90 51.21
C LEU A 252 19.80 8.27 52.59
N PHE A 253 20.91 7.65 53.02
CA PHE A 253 22.19 8.32 53.33
C PHE A 253 23.14 7.43 54.16
N ASN A 254 24.41 7.36 53.69
CA ASN A 254 25.70 7.30 54.40
C ASN A 254 25.96 6.11 55.37
N THR A 255 27.15 5.52 55.50
CA THR A 255 28.53 6.04 55.41
C THR A 255 29.52 4.87 55.41
N ASN A 256 30.64 5.06 54.71
CA ASN A 256 32.02 4.66 55.01
C ASN A 256 32.39 3.37 55.78
N GLU A 257 33.38 2.72 55.16
CA GLU A 257 34.65 2.23 55.74
C GLU A 257 34.78 0.79 56.25
N GLN A 258 35.82 0.17 55.65
CA GLN A 258 36.87 -0.66 56.23
C GLN A 258 36.81 -2.20 56.09
N ASN A 259 37.88 -2.66 55.42
CA ASN A 259 38.72 -3.82 55.73
C ASN A 259 38.14 -5.21 55.38
N GLU A 260 38.88 -6.18 54.89
CA GLU A 260 40.29 -6.38 54.53
C GLU A 260 40.33 -7.80 53.88
N GLN A 261 41.37 -8.09 53.08
CA GLN A 261 42.08 -9.37 52.93
C GLN A 261 41.28 -10.72 52.88
N GLU A 262 41.46 -11.66 51.93
CA GLU A 262 42.70 -12.34 51.56
C GLU A 262 42.55 -13.25 50.31
N LEU A 263 43.66 -13.30 49.54
CA LEU A 263 44.36 -14.45 48.90
C LEU A 263 43.65 -15.44 47.94
N ILE A 264 44.14 -15.55 46.69
CA ILE A 264 45.05 -16.61 46.12
C ILE A 264 44.32 -17.98 46.07
N ASP A 265 44.07 -18.69 44.96
CA ASP A 265 44.70 -18.84 43.62
C ASP A 265 43.67 -18.76 42.48
#